data_AF-A0A978RX75-F1
#
_entry.id   AF-A0A978RX75-F1
#
_cell.length_a   1.000
_cell.length_b   1.000
_cell.length_c   1.000
_cell.angle_alpha   90.00
_cell.angle_beta   90.00
_cell.angle_gamma   90.00
#
_symmetry.space_group_name_H-M   'P 1'
#
loop_
_entity.id
_entity.type
_entity.pdbx_description
1 polymer ?
#
loop_
_entity_poly.entity_id
_entity_poly.type
_entity_poly.pdbx_seq_one_letter_code
_entity_poly.pdbx_strand_id
1 'polypeptide(L)'
;MNLSNLLVYITPPIAGGIIGYFTNDLAIKMLFRPYRALYIGKRQLPFTPGLIPRNQDRLAKRVSDTIMGSLLTPEELQNLAKRLLQTERMQGAIHWLLQMALDQVQDDAEQKTAKILAGILHDLLGQSLPKLLKVLAQREDFLEAQINQIFDKVILEFQLTDVQAAQLANWLLDKVIPPEVIRQALVDFLTDRNITIIDEGFREKSSGTIWVVAHLVGLRNTLARLRTFCLDEKEAADARIADLIKALELRDRIQEWLQNLSLQNLPVSTVRQLRKTMRDSVRSYLQTGGADLIEGLSNSINWENMAVLILRRLQDSSAITSSLGLVSQELALIIERYLERDLEKIVAQVIPILNIDQVIINRVNATSPEDLETAIEGIVKSELQGIVNLGGILGVLVGGMQTLILLLK
;
A
#
# COMPACT_ATOMS: atom_id res chain seq x y z
N MET A 1 -104.33 -13.38 25.17
CA MET A 1 -103.89 -13.99 23.90
C MET A 1 -103.42 -15.40 24.20
N ASN A 2 -103.91 -16.41 23.48
CA ASN A 2 -103.39 -17.77 23.62
C ASN A 2 -101.91 -17.80 23.24
N LEU A 3 -101.11 -18.61 23.94
CA LEU A 3 -99.69 -18.83 23.68
C LEU A 3 -99.44 -19.20 22.20
N SER A 4 -100.40 -19.91 21.60
CA SER A 4 -100.43 -20.30 20.18
C SER A 4 -100.45 -19.11 19.23
N ASN A 5 -101.18 -18.04 19.56
CA ASN A 5 -101.33 -16.89 18.66
C ASN A 5 -100.09 -15.97 18.72
N LEU A 6 -99.47 -15.86 19.90
CA LEU A 6 -98.20 -15.14 20.08
C LEU A 6 -97.07 -15.82 19.27
N LEU A 7 -97.03 -17.15 19.27
CA LEU A 7 -96.07 -17.94 18.50
C LEU A 7 -96.20 -17.69 16.99
N VAL A 8 -97.42 -17.60 16.46
CA VAL A 8 -97.66 -17.35 15.02
C VAL A 8 -97.13 -15.98 14.57
N TYR A 9 -97.18 -14.96 15.43
CA TYR A 9 -96.71 -13.61 15.07
C TYR A 9 -95.21 -13.39 15.30
N ILE A 10 -94.58 -14.11 16.22
CA ILE A 10 -93.14 -13.96 16.51
C ILE A 10 -92.27 -14.88 15.62
N THR A 11 -92.84 -15.95 15.08
CA THR A 11 -92.10 -16.92 14.24
C THR A 11 -91.52 -16.28 12.98
N PRO A 12 -92.25 -15.47 12.18
CA PRO A 12 -91.69 -14.93 10.93
C PRO A 12 -90.49 -13.97 11.11
N PRO A 13 -90.49 -13.00 12.05
CA PRO A 13 -89.34 -12.14 12.31
C PRO A 13 -88.12 -12.92 12.81
N ILE A 14 -88.32 -13.88 13.72
CA ILE A 14 -87.21 -14.69 14.25
C ILE A 14 -86.65 -15.59 13.15
N ALA A 15 -87.50 -16.31 12.41
CA ALA A 15 -87.08 -17.15 11.30
C ALA A 15 -86.38 -16.32 10.20
N GLY A 16 -86.94 -15.16 9.86
CA GLY A 16 -86.34 -14.22 8.90
C GLY A 16 -84.97 -13.72 9.37
N GLY A 17 -84.83 -13.35 10.64
CA GLY A 17 -83.56 -12.92 11.22
C GLY A 17 -82.50 -14.02 11.25
N ILE A 18 -82.88 -15.25 11.64
CA ILE A 18 -81.97 -16.41 11.63
C ILE A 18 -81.53 -16.75 10.21
N ILE A 19 -82.47 -16.80 9.25
CA ILE A 19 -82.15 -17.08 7.85
C ILE A 19 -81.25 -15.97 7.29
N GLY A 20 -81.55 -14.70 7.56
CA GLY A 20 -80.75 -13.56 7.09
C GLY A 20 -79.33 -13.56 7.65
N TYR A 21 -79.18 -13.83 8.95
CA TYR A 21 -77.87 -13.95 9.60
C TYR A 21 -77.08 -15.15 9.04
N PHE A 22 -77.69 -16.33 9.00
CA PHE A 22 -77.03 -17.55 8.56
C PHE A 22 -76.65 -17.53 7.07
N THR A 23 -77.52 -16.99 6.22
CA THR A 23 -77.26 -16.90 4.78
C THR A 23 -76.11 -15.95 4.46
N ASN A 24 -76.02 -14.80 5.14
CA ASN A 24 -74.90 -13.88 4.97
C ASN A 24 -73.59 -14.41 5.55
N ASP A 25 -73.63 -15.07 6.72
CA ASP A 25 -72.44 -15.72 7.30
C ASP A 25 -71.89 -16.82 6.37
N LEU A 26 -72.78 -17.64 5.80
CA LEU A 26 -72.40 -18.65 4.82
C LEU A 26 -71.84 -18.02 3.54
N ALA A 27 -72.46 -16.94 3.02
CA ALA A 27 -71.99 -16.27 1.83
C ALA A 27 -70.58 -15.70 1.99
N ILE A 28 -70.26 -15.15 3.17
CA ILE A 28 -68.91 -14.66 3.48
C ILE A 28 -67.93 -15.83 3.55
N LYS A 29 -68.27 -16.92 4.24
CA LYS A 29 -67.44 -18.14 4.27
C LYS A 29 -67.20 -18.71 2.87
N MET A 30 -68.17 -18.60 1.97
CA MET A 30 -68.07 -19.05 0.57
C MET A 30 -67.11 -18.19 -0.30
N LEU A 31 -66.75 -16.98 0.13
CA LEU A 31 -65.72 -16.18 -0.55
C LEU A 31 -64.33 -16.80 -0.39
N PHE A 32 -64.06 -17.42 0.77
CA PHE A 32 -62.77 -17.99 1.13
C PHE A 32 -62.71 -19.50 0.93
N ARG A 33 -63.78 -20.23 1.27
CA ARG A 33 -63.87 -21.69 1.21
C ARG A 33 -64.92 -22.15 0.20
N PRO A 34 -64.77 -23.32 -0.46
CA PRO A 34 -63.69 -24.28 -0.34
C PRO A 34 -62.43 -23.86 -1.13
N TYR A 35 -61.25 -24.23 -0.64
CA TYR A 35 -59.96 -23.85 -1.24
C TYR A 35 -59.67 -24.54 -2.59
N ARG A 36 -60.39 -25.61 -2.91
CA ARG A 36 -60.23 -26.38 -4.14
C ARG A 36 -61.57 -26.55 -4.85
N ALA A 37 -61.53 -26.74 -6.17
CA ALA A 37 -62.71 -27.07 -6.95
C ALA A 37 -63.29 -28.41 -6.48
N LEU A 38 -64.58 -28.42 -6.13
CA LEU A 38 -65.30 -29.64 -5.79
C LEU A 38 -66.04 -30.13 -7.03
N TYR A 39 -65.94 -31.44 -7.31
CA TYR A 39 -66.58 -32.08 -8.44
C TYR A 39 -67.65 -33.05 -7.96
N ILE A 40 -68.84 -32.98 -8.56
CA ILE A 40 -69.89 -34.00 -8.40
C ILE A 40 -70.04 -34.72 -9.74
N GLY A 41 -69.52 -35.94 -9.82
CA GLY A 41 -69.42 -36.70 -11.07
C GLY A 41 -68.51 -36.00 -12.09
N LYS A 42 -69.07 -35.59 -13.23
CA LYS A 42 -68.34 -34.87 -14.31
C LYS A 42 -68.53 -33.34 -14.28
N ARG A 43 -69.31 -32.80 -13.35
CA ARG A 43 -69.62 -31.35 -13.29
C ARG A 43 -69.02 -30.72 -12.04
N GLN A 44 -68.37 -29.58 -12.21
CA GLN A 44 -67.84 -28.76 -11.11
C GLN A 44 -68.99 -28.06 -10.37
N LEU A 45 -68.93 -28.06 -9.04
CA LEU A 45 -69.93 -27.38 -8.22
C LEU A 45 -69.81 -25.86 -8.44
N PRO A 46 -70.92 -25.13 -8.71
CA PRO A 46 -70.88 -23.67 -8.78
C PRO A 46 -70.34 -23.10 -7.46
N PHE A 47 -69.58 -22.00 -7.55
CA PHE A 47 -68.93 -21.34 -6.41
C PHE A 47 -67.85 -22.18 -5.69
N THR A 48 -67.23 -23.14 -6.38
CA THR A 48 -66.03 -23.85 -5.89
C THR A 48 -64.92 -23.80 -6.95
N PRO A 49 -63.68 -23.39 -6.63
CA PRO A 49 -63.22 -22.87 -5.33
C PRO A 49 -63.85 -21.51 -4.99
N GLY A 50 -63.69 -21.09 -3.73
CA GLY A 50 -64.15 -19.77 -3.27
C GLY A 50 -63.64 -18.62 -4.15
N LEU A 51 -64.33 -17.48 -4.11
CA LEU A 51 -64.08 -16.36 -5.02
C LEU A 51 -62.63 -15.82 -4.94
N ILE A 52 -62.04 -15.79 -3.75
CA ILE A 52 -60.69 -15.26 -3.51
C ILE A 52 -59.61 -16.23 -4.00
N PRO A 53 -59.58 -17.52 -3.59
CA PRO A 53 -58.64 -18.50 -4.14
C PRO A 53 -58.72 -18.59 -5.67
N ARG A 54 -59.93 -18.48 -6.25
CA ARG A 54 -60.13 -18.51 -7.71
C ARG A 54 -59.47 -17.34 -8.45
N ASN A 55 -59.35 -16.18 -7.81
CA ASN A 55 -58.83 -14.95 -8.42
C ASN A 55 -57.47 -14.55 -7.86
N GLN A 56 -56.76 -15.45 -7.17
CA GLN A 56 -55.48 -15.18 -6.52
C GLN A 56 -54.44 -14.61 -7.50
N ASP A 57 -54.31 -15.16 -8.71
CA ASP A 57 -53.42 -14.62 -9.75
C ASP A 57 -53.75 -13.17 -10.13
N ARG A 58 -55.05 -12.86 -10.24
CA ARG A 58 -55.51 -11.52 -10.59
C ARG A 58 -55.27 -10.54 -9.44
N LEU A 59 -55.47 -10.99 -8.20
CA LEU A 59 -55.14 -10.22 -7.00
C LEU A 59 -53.63 -9.95 -6.94
N ALA A 60 -52.82 -10.99 -7.13
CA ALA A 60 -51.36 -10.92 -7.16
C ALA A 60 -50.86 -9.89 -8.18
N LYS A 61 -51.40 -9.92 -9.40
CA LYS A 61 -51.05 -8.95 -10.45
C LYS A 61 -51.46 -7.52 -10.06
N ARG A 62 -52.68 -7.32 -9.54
CA ARG A 62 -53.15 -5.98 -9.13
C ARG A 62 -52.34 -5.39 -7.98
N VAL A 63 -52.00 -6.23 -6.99
CA VAL A 63 -51.15 -5.85 -5.86
C VAL A 63 -49.76 -5.48 -6.37
N SER A 64 -49.17 -6.30 -7.23
CA SER A 64 -47.89 -6.03 -7.89
C SER A 64 -47.90 -4.70 -8.65
N ASP A 65 -48.86 -4.51 -9.55
CA ASP A 65 -48.99 -3.27 -10.36
C ASP A 65 -49.10 -2.03 -9.47
N THR A 66 -49.84 -2.13 -8.36
CA THR A 66 -50.03 -1.03 -7.41
C THR A 66 -48.75 -0.74 -6.63
N ILE A 67 -48.04 -1.76 -6.14
CA ILE A 67 -46.78 -1.58 -5.39
C ILE A 67 -45.68 -1.05 -6.32
N MET A 68 -45.57 -1.56 -7.53
CA MET A 68 -44.60 -1.08 -8.53
C MET A 68 -44.86 0.38 -8.90
N GLY A 69 -46.14 0.78 -9.02
CA GLY A 69 -46.50 2.15 -9.36
C GLY A 69 -46.44 3.17 -8.21
N SER A 70 -46.39 2.73 -6.94
CA SER A 70 -46.49 3.62 -5.77
C SER A 70 -45.30 3.58 -4.81
N LEU A 71 -44.61 2.44 -4.66
CA LEU A 71 -43.53 2.26 -3.69
C LEU A 71 -42.15 2.05 -4.35
N LEU A 72 -42.12 1.51 -5.57
CA LEU A 72 -40.88 1.18 -6.28
C LEU A 72 -40.71 2.02 -7.54
N THR A 73 -41.01 3.32 -7.42
CA THR A 73 -40.75 4.26 -8.50
C THR A 73 -39.23 4.42 -8.70
N PRO A 74 -38.79 4.78 -9.92
CA PRO A 74 -37.37 5.08 -10.16
C PRO A 74 -36.81 6.12 -9.18
N GLU A 75 -37.62 7.10 -8.81
CA GLU A 75 -37.27 8.17 -7.87
C GLU A 75 -37.02 7.65 -6.45
N GLU A 76 -37.91 6.78 -5.93
CA GLU A 76 -37.73 6.18 -4.61
C GLU A 76 -36.51 5.27 -4.56
N LEU A 77 -36.27 4.49 -5.62
CA LEU A 77 -35.09 3.65 -5.73
C LEU A 77 -33.80 4.47 -5.84
N GLN A 78 -33.81 5.60 -6.55
CA GLN A 78 -32.70 6.54 -6.56
C GLN A 78 -32.45 7.13 -5.17
N ASN A 79 -33.50 7.54 -4.45
CA ASN A 79 -33.36 8.07 -3.09
C ASN A 79 -32.81 7.04 -2.11
N LEU A 80 -33.27 5.78 -2.21
CA LEU A 80 -32.73 4.66 -1.44
C LEU A 80 -31.26 4.44 -1.78
N ALA A 81 -30.89 4.46 -3.07
CA ALA A 81 -29.51 4.30 -3.49
C ALA A 81 -28.63 5.46 -2.99
N LYS A 82 -29.08 6.71 -3.04
CA LYS A 82 -28.36 7.86 -2.45
C LYS A 82 -28.11 7.68 -0.95
N ARG A 83 -29.09 7.17 -0.20
CA ARG A 83 -28.93 6.87 1.24
C ARG A 83 -27.93 5.73 1.50
N LEU A 84 -27.84 4.76 0.60
CA LEU A 84 -26.84 3.68 0.69
C LEU A 84 -25.43 4.17 0.32
N LEU A 85 -25.33 5.16 -0.56
CA LEU A 85 -24.09 5.73 -1.08
C LEU A 85 -23.56 6.93 -0.27
N GLN A 86 -24.08 7.15 0.93
CA GLN A 86 -23.57 8.18 1.82
C GLN A 86 -22.07 8.04 2.05
N THR A 87 -21.36 9.17 2.01
CA THR A 87 -19.89 9.25 2.08
C THR A 87 -19.32 8.43 3.23
N GLU A 88 -19.93 8.51 4.42
CA GLU A 88 -19.47 7.84 5.63
C GLU A 88 -19.46 6.30 5.50
N ARG A 89 -20.53 5.75 4.91
CA ARG A 89 -20.67 4.30 4.70
C ARG A 89 -19.70 3.82 3.63
N MET A 90 -19.55 4.60 2.56
CA MET A 90 -18.60 4.29 1.50
C MET A 90 -17.16 4.41 1.98
N GLN A 91 -16.83 5.42 2.78
CA GLN A 91 -15.52 5.59 3.38
C GLN A 91 -15.16 4.35 4.21
N GLY A 92 -16.07 3.87 5.07
CA GLY A 92 -15.85 2.65 5.83
C GLY A 92 -15.62 1.42 4.95
N ALA A 93 -16.42 1.24 3.90
CA ALA A 93 -16.28 0.13 2.95
C ALA A 93 -14.96 0.19 2.16
N ILE A 94 -14.59 1.38 1.67
CA ILE A 94 -13.33 1.61 0.94
C ILE A 94 -12.14 1.42 1.87
N HIS A 95 -12.21 1.94 3.09
CA HIS A 95 -11.16 1.75 4.09
C HIS A 95 -10.92 0.26 4.38
N TRP A 96 -12.00 -0.48 4.60
CA TRP A 96 -11.95 -1.93 4.79
C TRP A 96 -11.37 -2.66 3.56
N LEU A 97 -11.79 -2.29 2.34
CA LEU A 97 -11.23 -2.86 1.10
C LEU A 97 -9.74 -2.56 0.94
N LEU A 98 -9.30 -1.34 1.25
CA LEU A 98 -7.89 -0.96 1.18
C LEU A 98 -7.06 -1.69 2.24
N GLN A 99 -7.59 -1.86 3.46
CA GLN A 99 -6.96 -2.69 4.49
C GLN A 99 -6.83 -4.14 4.03
N MET A 100 -7.92 -4.74 3.54
CA MET A 100 -7.88 -6.09 2.98
C MET A 100 -6.88 -6.22 1.83
N ALA A 101 -6.76 -5.23 0.96
CA ALA A 101 -5.80 -5.26 -0.12
C ALA A 101 -4.35 -5.22 0.40
N LEU A 102 -4.07 -4.44 1.45
CA LEU A 102 -2.76 -4.43 2.10
C LEU A 102 -2.45 -5.74 2.82
N ASP A 103 -3.43 -6.31 3.51
CA ASP A 103 -3.31 -7.60 4.19
C ASP A 103 -3.13 -8.74 3.18
N GLN A 104 -3.83 -8.71 2.05
CA GLN A 104 -3.63 -9.70 0.98
C GLN A 104 -2.23 -9.60 0.36
N VAL A 105 -1.69 -8.38 0.24
CA VAL A 105 -0.28 -8.20 -0.14
C VAL A 105 0.65 -8.79 0.92
N GLN A 106 0.27 -8.84 2.20
CA GLN A 106 1.02 -9.49 3.28
C GLN A 106 1.07 -11.02 3.11
N ASP A 107 -0.04 -11.64 2.75
CA ASP A 107 -0.11 -13.10 2.54
C ASP A 107 0.59 -13.53 1.23
N ASP A 108 0.56 -12.70 0.18
CA ASP A 108 1.25 -12.95 -1.10
C ASP A 108 2.68 -12.34 -1.14
N ALA A 109 3.10 -11.62 -0.07
CA ALA A 109 4.42 -10.99 0.07
C ALA A 109 5.55 -12.01 0.12
N GLU A 110 5.25 -13.29 0.39
CA GLU A 110 6.30 -14.30 0.41
C GLU A 110 6.77 -14.72 -0.99
N GLN A 111 6.00 -14.50 -2.08
CA GLN A 111 6.43 -15.02 -3.39
C GLN A 111 6.14 -14.13 -4.61
N LYS A 112 4.90 -13.69 -4.89
CA LYS A 112 4.62 -13.06 -6.21
C LYS A 112 4.95 -11.58 -6.26
N THR A 113 4.43 -10.80 -5.33
CA THR A 113 4.66 -9.35 -5.29
C THR A 113 6.13 -9.03 -5.05
N ALA A 114 6.78 -9.79 -4.17
CA ALA A 114 8.22 -9.70 -3.94
C ALA A 114 9.03 -10.03 -5.20
N LYS A 115 8.68 -11.09 -5.95
CA LYS A 115 9.36 -11.42 -7.22
C LYS A 115 9.16 -10.36 -8.29
N ILE A 116 7.96 -9.80 -8.43
CA ILE A 116 7.70 -8.72 -9.39
C ILE A 116 8.52 -7.48 -9.03
N LEU A 117 8.47 -7.05 -7.76
CA LEU A 117 9.25 -5.92 -7.29
C LEU A 117 10.76 -6.17 -7.43
N ALA A 118 11.23 -7.37 -7.14
CA ALA A 118 12.62 -7.77 -7.33
C ALA A 118 13.05 -7.66 -8.79
N GLY A 119 12.22 -8.13 -9.73
CA GLY A 119 12.44 -7.99 -11.16
C GLY A 119 12.51 -6.51 -11.58
N ILE A 120 11.58 -5.69 -11.11
CA ILE A 120 11.57 -4.24 -11.37
C ILE A 120 12.84 -3.58 -10.83
N LEU A 121 13.24 -3.89 -9.59
CA LEU A 121 14.44 -3.32 -8.98
C LEU A 121 15.71 -3.75 -9.73
N HIS A 122 15.79 -5.02 -10.13
CA HIS A 122 16.89 -5.54 -10.92
C HIS A 122 16.99 -4.84 -12.29
N ASP A 123 15.87 -4.67 -12.99
CA ASP A 123 15.86 -4.00 -14.30
C ASP A 123 16.16 -2.50 -14.19
N LEU A 124 15.62 -1.85 -13.16
CA LEU A 124 15.88 -0.43 -12.91
C LEU A 124 17.35 -0.18 -12.53
N LEU A 125 17.90 -0.95 -11.60
CA LEU A 125 19.24 -0.70 -11.07
C LEU A 125 20.34 -1.41 -11.86
N GLY A 126 20.05 -2.58 -12.44
CA GLY A 126 21.00 -3.36 -13.25
C GLY A 126 21.04 -2.98 -14.72
N GLN A 127 19.94 -2.49 -15.31
CA GLN A 127 19.91 -2.19 -16.75
C GLN A 127 19.67 -0.70 -17.06
N SER A 128 18.76 -0.07 -16.33
CA SER A 128 18.34 1.30 -16.63
C SER A 128 19.29 2.35 -16.02
N LEU A 129 19.67 2.16 -14.76
CA LEU A 129 20.55 3.08 -14.04
C LEU A 129 21.94 3.19 -14.67
N PRO A 130 22.62 2.11 -15.13
CA PRO A 130 23.90 2.23 -15.83
C PRO A 130 23.82 3.10 -17.09
N LYS A 131 22.75 2.94 -17.88
CA LYS A 131 22.51 3.75 -19.09
C LYS A 131 22.31 5.22 -18.75
N LEU A 132 21.49 5.50 -17.73
CA LEU A 132 21.26 6.86 -17.24
C LEU A 132 22.54 7.46 -16.67
N LEU A 133 23.31 6.71 -15.89
CA LEU A 133 24.58 7.16 -15.33
C LEU A 133 25.55 7.57 -16.46
N LYS A 134 25.64 6.78 -17.53
CA LYS A 134 26.50 7.11 -18.68
C LYS A 134 26.11 8.43 -19.34
N VAL A 135 24.81 8.69 -19.50
CA VAL A 135 24.30 9.95 -20.07
C VAL A 135 24.50 11.13 -19.10
N LEU A 136 24.24 10.92 -17.82
CA LEU A 136 24.39 11.96 -16.79
C LEU A 136 25.86 12.31 -16.57
N ALA A 137 26.77 11.33 -16.59
CA ALA A 137 28.20 11.53 -16.45
C ALA A 137 28.85 12.30 -17.62
N GLN A 138 28.15 12.47 -18.74
CA GLN A 138 28.59 13.36 -19.82
C GLN A 138 28.39 14.84 -19.48
N ARG A 139 27.54 15.17 -18.51
CA ARG A 139 27.31 16.57 -18.10
C ARG A 139 28.48 17.09 -17.26
N GLU A 140 28.90 18.32 -17.54
CA GLU A 140 30.03 18.96 -16.84
C GLU A 140 29.75 19.32 -15.38
N ASP A 141 28.49 19.36 -14.97
CA ASP A 141 28.05 19.68 -13.61
C ASP A 141 27.65 18.43 -12.81
N PHE A 142 27.69 17.24 -13.42
CA PHE A 142 27.25 16.01 -12.77
C PHE A 142 28.09 15.68 -11.53
N LEU A 143 27.39 15.51 -10.41
CA LEU A 143 27.94 15.27 -9.06
C LEU A 143 28.95 16.30 -8.56
N GLU A 144 29.04 17.48 -9.18
CA GLU A 144 30.02 18.50 -8.77
C GLU A 144 29.87 18.87 -7.29
N ALA A 145 28.66 19.19 -6.85
CA ALA A 145 28.39 19.60 -5.48
C ALA A 145 28.68 18.46 -4.48
N GLN A 146 28.28 17.24 -4.81
CA GLN A 146 28.47 16.05 -3.98
C GLN A 146 29.96 15.71 -3.86
N ILE A 147 30.71 15.73 -4.96
CA ILE A 147 32.16 15.47 -4.95
C ILE A 147 32.89 16.57 -4.18
N ASN A 148 32.50 17.85 -4.34
CA ASN A 148 33.09 18.93 -3.56
C ASN A 148 32.82 18.74 -2.06
N GLN A 149 31.60 18.35 -1.67
CA GLN A 149 31.26 18.09 -0.28
C GLN A 149 32.04 16.91 0.30
N ILE A 150 32.21 15.82 -0.47
CA ILE A 150 33.04 14.68 -0.07
C ILE A 150 34.51 15.11 0.06
N PHE A 151 35.01 15.91 -0.88
CA PHE A 151 36.37 16.43 -0.80
C PHE A 151 36.57 17.26 0.48
N ASP A 152 35.64 18.15 0.81
CA ASP A 152 35.77 19.00 1.98
C ASP A 152 35.66 18.19 3.29
N LYS A 153 34.73 17.23 3.39
CA LYS A 153 34.52 16.42 4.60
C LYS A 153 35.49 15.25 4.78
N VAL A 154 35.91 14.62 3.69
CA VAL A 154 36.69 13.38 3.75
C VAL A 154 38.14 13.64 3.44
N ILE A 155 38.44 14.49 2.46
CA ILE A 155 39.82 14.71 2.01
C ILE A 155 40.47 15.84 2.83
N LEU A 156 39.83 16.99 3.02
CA LEU A 156 40.43 18.09 3.80
C LEU A 156 40.48 17.82 5.32
N GLU A 157 39.54 17.05 5.85
CA GLU A 157 39.54 16.64 7.26
C GLU A 157 40.31 15.34 7.51
N PHE A 158 40.86 14.70 6.46
CA PHE A 158 41.65 13.49 6.62
C PHE A 158 42.89 13.78 7.45
N GLN A 159 42.98 13.12 8.60
CA GLN A 159 44.16 13.10 9.46
C GLN A 159 44.35 11.67 9.93
N LEU A 160 45.60 11.21 9.93
CA LEU A 160 45.94 9.91 10.48
C LEU A 160 45.86 9.99 12.00
N THR A 161 45.11 9.06 12.60
CA THR A 161 45.14 8.87 14.06
C THR A 161 46.53 8.44 14.52
N ASP A 162 46.84 8.63 15.81
CA ASP A 162 48.13 8.24 16.38
C ASP A 162 48.51 6.78 16.05
N VAL A 163 47.54 5.88 16.18
CA VAL A 163 47.71 4.45 15.90
C VAL A 163 47.97 4.19 14.43
N GLN A 164 47.24 4.86 13.52
CA GLN A 164 47.42 4.68 12.07
C GLN A 164 48.76 5.25 11.60
N ALA A 165 49.17 6.41 12.10
CA ALA A 165 50.45 7.03 11.77
C ALA A 165 51.61 6.16 12.26
N ALA A 166 51.53 5.61 13.47
CA ALA A 166 52.52 4.66 14.00
C ALA A 166 52.61 3.39 13.13
N GLN A 167 51.47 2.78 12.79
CA GLN A 167 51.44 1.59 11.92
C GLN A 167 52.05 1.86 10.54
N LEU A 168 51.77 3.02 9.96
CA LEU A 168 52.30 3.40 8.66
C LEU A 168 53.79 3.72 8.72
N ALA A 169 54.27 4.42 9.76
CA ALA A 169 55.69 4.67 10.00
C ALA A 169 56.47 3.35 10.16
N ASN A 170 55.90 2.39 10.89
CA ASN A 170 56.46 1.05 11.04
C ASN A 170 56.58 0.34 9.70
N TRP A 171 55.48 0.31 8.94
CA TRP A 171 55.47 -0.31 7.61
C TRP A 171 56.48 0.34 6.66
N LEU A 172 56.60 1.67 6.68
CA LEU A 172 57.57 2.41 5.88
C LEU A 172 59.01 1.98 6.19
N LEU A 173 59.41 1.96 7.46
CA LEU A 173 60.78 1.60 7.86
C LEU A 173 61.07 0.10 7.73
N ASP A 174 60.06 -0.76 7.92
CA ASP A 174 60.26 -2.21 7.95
C ASP A 174 60.10 -2.86 6.57
N LYS A 175 59.32 -2.27 5.65
CA LYS A 175 58.99 -2.86 4.33
C LYS A 175 59.39 -2.02 3.13
N VAL A 176 59.33 -0.69 3.22
CA VAL A 176 59.60 0.19 2.08
C VAL A 176 61.05 0.65 2.07
N ILE A 177 61.57 1.04 3.24
CA ILE A 177 62.89 1.63 3.41
C ILE A 177 63.66 0.93 4.55
N PRO A 178 63.87 -0.40 4.47
CA PRO A 178 64.71 -1.10 5.44
C PRO A 178 66.19 -0.66 5.33
N PRO A 179 67.03 -0.97 6.33
CA PRO A 179 68.44 -0.57 6.35
C PRO A 179 69.22 -0.91 5.07
N GLU A 180 68.93 -2.05 4.45
CA GLU A 180 69.53 -2.48 3.19
C GLU A 180 69.21 -1.54 2.01
N VAL A 181 67.98 -1.02 1.95
CA VAL A 181 67.54 -0.08 0.91
C VAL A 181 68.20 1.27 1.13
N ILE A 182 68.32 1.72 2.38
CA ILE A 182 69.05 2.96 2.72
C ILE A 182 70.53 2.82 2.36
N ARG A 183 71.15 1.67 2.67
CA ARG A 183 72.54 1.40 2.31
C ARG A 183 72.76 1.46 0.80
N GLN A 184 71.90 0.81 0.02
CA GLN A 184 71.95 0.85 -1.44
C GLN A 184 71.73 2.27 -1.97
N ALA A 185 70.73 2.99 -1.46
CA ALA A 185 70.48 4.38 -1.83
C ALA A 185 71.68 5.29 -1.52
N LEU A 186 72.36 5.08 -0.39
CA LEU A 186 73.59 5.80 -0.05
C LEU A 186 74.73 5.50 -1.04
N VAL A 187 74.91 4.23 -1.44
CA VAL A 187 75.92 3.83 -2.43
C VAL A 187 75.62 4.45 -3.80
N ASP A 188 74.37 4.40 -4.23
CA ASP A 188 73.91 4.92 -5.52
C ASP A 188 73.94 6.45 -5.55
N PHE A 189 73.70 7.09 -4.40
CA PHE A 189 73.84 8.54 -4.26
C PHE A 189 75.30 8.98 -4.22
N LEU A 190 76.18 8.28 -3.50
CA LEU A 190 77.60 8.61 -3.36
C LEU A 190 78.43 8.14 -4.55
N THR A 191 78.03 8.52 -5.77
CA THR A 191 78.87 8.31 -6.97
C THR A 191 80.11 9.21 -6.93
N ASP A 192 81.15 8.86 -7.69
CA ASP A 192 82.39 9.66 -7.75
C ASP A 192 82.12 11.12 -8.18
N ARG A 193 81.13 11.32 -9.07
CA ARG A 193 80.66 12.64 -9.48
C ARG A 193 79.99 13.40 -8.32
N ASN A 194 79.04 12.78 -7.63
CA ASN A 194 78.32 13.42 -6.53
C ASN A 194 79.24 13.73 -5.35
N ILE A 195 80.18 12.83 -5.02
CA ILE A 195 81.20 13.08 -4.00
C ILE A 195 82.04 14.31 -4.36
N THR A 196 82.44 14.45 -5.63
CA THR A 196 83.23 15.60 -6.10
C THR A 196 82.42 16.90 -5.99
N ILE A 197 81.17 16.90 -6.43
CA ILE A 197 80.26 18.07 -6.33
C ILE A 197 80.04 18.48 -4.87
N ILE A 198 79.84 17.51 -3.97
CA ILE A 198 79.64 17.77 -2.54
C ILE A 198 80.92 18.37 -1.93
N ASP A 199 82.09 17.83 -2.24
CA ASP A 199 83.37 18.34 -1.74
C ASP A 199 83.65 19.78 -2.22
N GLU A 200 83.48 20.04 -3.51
CA GLU A 200 83.64 21.39 -4.10
C GLU A 200 82.65 22.39 -3.49
N GLY A 201 81.35 22.05 -3.47
CA GLY A 201 80.32 22.92 -2.92
C GLY A 201 80.47 23.18 -1.42
N PHE A 202 81.01 22.21 -0.66
CA PHE A 202 81.33 22.41 0.76
C PHE A 202 82.53 23.34 0.93
N ARG A 203 83.60 23.18 0.13
CA ARG A 203 84.78 24.06 0.18
C ARG A 203 84.43 25.50 -0.13
N GLU A 204 83.59 25.75 -1.13
CA GLU A 204 83.18 27.11 -1.53
C GLU A 204 82.38 27.84 -0.45
N LYS A 205 81.54 27.12 0.31
CA LYS A 205 80.64 27.70 1.30
C LYS A 205 81.19 27.68 2.73
N SER A 206 82.25 26.90 2.98
CA SER A 206 82.87 26.79 4.30
C SER A 206 83.83 27.96 4.57
N SER A 207 83.65 28.63 5.71
CA SER A 207 84.58 29.65 6.21
C SER A 207 84.89 29.43 7.70
N GLY A 208 86.03 29.95 8.17
CA GLY A 208 86.47 29.79 9.57
C GLY A 208 86.95 28.37 9.92
N THR A 209 86.70 27.90 11.14
CA THR A 209 87.19 26.60 11.66
C THR A 209 86.70 25.39 10.84
N ILE A 210 85.54 25.51 10.19
CA ILE A 210 84.96 24.45 9.35
C ILE A 210 85.77 24.27 8.05
N TRP A 211 86.33 25.36 7.51
CA TRP A 211 87.23 25.32 6.35
C TRP A 211 88.52 24.54 6.64
N VAL A 212 89.04 24.67 7.86
CA VAL A 212 90.25 23.96 8.32
C VAL A 212 90.01 22.45 8.38
N VAL A 213 88.83 22.02 8.85
CA VAL A 213 88.44 20.60 8.89
C VAL A 213 88.26 20.03 7.48
N ALA A 214 87.64 20.80 6.57
CA ALA A 214 87.48 20.39 5.16
C ALA A 214 88.84 20.15 4.46
N HIS A 215 89.84 20.99 4.76
CA HIS A 215 91.17 20.90 4.19
C HIS A 215 92.09 19.86 4.85
N LEU A 216 91.97 19.63 6.16
CA LEU A 216 92.82 18.68 6.89
C LEU A 216 92.33 17.23 6.83
N VAL A 217 91.01 17.00 6.91
CA VAL A 217 90.43 15.64 6.99
C VAL A 217 90.01 15.12 5.61
N GLY A 218 89.73 16.00 4.65
CA GLY A 218 89.38 15.66 3.27
C GLY A 218 88.00 15.01 3.16
N LEU A 219 86.95 15.82 3.02
CA LEU A 219 85.56 15.37 2.93
C LEU A 219 85.35 14.35 1.80
N ARG A 220 85.95 14.57 0.63
CA ARG A 220 86.00 13.58 -0.47
C ARG A 220 86.46 12.19 -0.03
N ASN A 221 87.55 12.11 0.74
CA ASN A 221 88.09 10.82 1.19
C ASN A 221 87.16 10.15 2.20
N THR A 222 86.54 10.91 3.09
CA THR A 222 85.57 10.39 4.07
C THR A 222 84.32 9.84 3.38
N LEU A 223 83.77 10.57 2.41
CA LEU A 223 82.60 10.12 1.65
C LEU A 223 82.92 8.90 0.77
N ALA A 224 84.11 8.85 0.17
CA ALA A 224 84.56 7.68 -0.56
C ALA A 224 84.71 6.45 0.35
N ARG A 225 85.32 6.61 1.53
CA ARG A 225 85.41 5.54 2.54
C ARG A 225 84.05 5.08 3.03
N LEU A 226 83.11 6.00 3.25
CA LEU A 226 81.74 5.67 3.63
C LEU A 226 81.05 4.84 2.54
N ARG A 227 81.19 5.23 1.27
CA ARG A 227 80.67 4.47 0.13
C ARG A 227 81.27 3.07 0.07
N THR A 228 82.60 2.96 0.18
CA THR A 228 83.31 1.67 0.19
C THR A 228 82.85 0.78 1.35
N PHE A 229 82.71 1.34 2.55
CA PHE A 229 82.17 0.61 3.71
C PHE A 229 80.76 0.07 3.45
N CYS A 230 79.86 0.87 2.86
CA CYS A 230 78.51 0.43 2.49
C CYS A 230 78.46 -0.60 1.33
N LEU A 231 79.52 -0.69 0.52
CA LEU A 231 79.65 -1.64 -0.59
C LEU A 231 80.23 -2.99 -0.11
N ASP A 232 81.32 -2.94 0.64
CA ASP A 232 82.15 -4.09 0.98
C ASP A 232 81.72 -4.75 2.30
N GLU A 233 81.33 -3.98 3.31
CA GLU A 233 80.93 -4.46 4.63
C GLU A 233 79.40 -4.39 4.84
N LYS A 234 78.64 -5.08 3.98
CA LYS A 234 77.16 -4.96 3.90
C LYS A 234 76.44 -5.20 5.22
N GLU A 235 76.73 -6.32 5.90
CA GLU A 235 76.06 -6.70 7.16
C GLU A 235 76.36 -5.71 8.29
N ALA A 236 77.63 -5.27 8.40
CA ALA A 236 78.03 -4.28 9.39
C ALA A 236 77.41 -2.91 9.09
N ALA A 237 77.36 -2.50 7.82
CA ALA A 237 76.73 -1.26 7.40
C ALA A 237 75.22 -1.26 7.64
N ASP A 238 74.52 -2.36 7.32
CA ASP A 238 73.08 -2.51 7.57
C ASP A 238 72.78 -2.46 9.08
N ALA A 239 73.60 -3.12 9.91
CA ALA A 239 73.48 -3.04 11.37
C ALA A 239 73.69 -1.61 11.90
N ARG A 240 74.69 -0.88 11.38
CA ARG A 240 74.95 0.51 11.78
C ARG A 240 73.83 1.45 11.36
N ILE A 241 73.27 1.25 10.17
CA ILE A 241 72.11 2.02 9.70
C ILE A 241 70.90 1.72 10.58
N ALA A 242 70.67 0.45 10.96
CA ALA A 242 69.59 0.08 11.88
C ALA A 242 69.75 0.75 13.26
N ASP A 243 70.97 0.80 13.79
CA ASP A 243 71.26 1.51 15.05
C ASP A 243 71.03 3.01 14.91
N LEU A 244 71.41 3.62 13.77
CA LEU A 244 71.16 5.04 13.50
C LEU A 244 69.67 5.35 13.38
N ILE A 245 68.86 4.51 12.72
CA ILE A 245 67.40 4.65 12.64
C ILE A 245 66.78 4.68 14.04
N LYS A 246 67.26 3.81 14.94
CA LYS A 246 66.81 3.77 16.34
C LYS A 246 67.30 4.98 17.13
N ALA A 247 68.59 5.31 17.05
CA ALA A 247 69.20 6.41 17.80
C ALA A 247 68.66 7.78 17.41
N LEU A 248 68.26 7.96 16.15
CA LEU A 248 67.64 9.19 15.65
C LEU A 248 66.12 9.25 15.90
N GLU A 249 65.54 8.21 16.51
CA GLU A 249 64.10 8.08 16.74
C GLU A 249 63.30 8.30 15.45
N LEU A 250 63.83 7.76 14.34
CA LEU A 250 63.30 8.07 13.01
C LEU A 250 61.84 7.58 12.85
N ARG A 251 61.46 6.53 13.59
CA ARG A 251 60.09 6.01 13.65
C ARG A 251 59.13 7.06 14.22
N ASP A 252 59.46 7.65 15.35
CA ASP A 252 58.63 8.65 16.03
C ASP A 252 58.56 9.94 15.22
N ARG A 253 59.68 10.35 14.59
CA ARG A 253 59.71 11.51 13.68
C ARG A 253 58.86 11.33 12.44
N ILE A 254 58.89 10.15 11.82
CA ILE A 254 58.05 9.84 10.64
C ILE A 254 56.58 9.80 11.07
N GLN A 255 56.28 9.21 12.23
CA GLN A 255 54.93 9.22 12.78
C GLN A 255 54.43 10.66 12.98
N GLU A 256 55.19 11.51 13.67
CA GLU A 256 54.83 12.92 13.90
C GLU A 256 54.66 13.68 12.57
N TRP A 257 55.52 13.40 11.57
CA TRP A 257 55.38 13.95 10.23
C TRP A 257 54.09 13.49 9.54
N LEU A 258 53.73 12.21 9.65
CA LEU A 258 52.50 11.63 9.09
C LEU A 258 51.24 12.18 9.77
N GLN A 259 51.28 12.44 11.08
CA GLN A 259 50.19 13.06 11.83
C GLN A 259 49.97 14.51 11.41
N ASN A 260 51.06 15.25 11.17
CA ASN A 260 51.03 16.63 10.74
C ASN A 260 50.78 16.80 9.23
N LEU A 261 50.70 15.70 8.48
CA LEU A 261 50.35 15.69 7.06
C LEU A 261 48.86 15.98 6.90
N SER A 262 48.53 17.27 6.95
CA SER A 262 47.17 17.80 6.77
C SER A 262 47.06 18.51 5.43
N LEU A 263 46.03 18.16 4.66
CA LEU A 263 45.71 18.83 3.41
C LEU A 263 45.18 20.27 3.62
N GLN A 264 44.93 20.66 4.88
CA GLN A 264 44.48 22.00 5.26
C GLN A 264 45.58 23.06 5.13
N ASN A 265 46.84 22.66 5.27
CA ASN A 265 47.99 23.58 5.18
C ASN A 265 48.49 23.79 3.74
N LEU A 266 47.81 23.20 2.75
CA LEU A 266 48.18 23.35 1.35
C LEU A 266 47.75 24.74 0.80
N PRO A 267 48.52 25.31 -0.15
CA PRO A 267 48.10 26.52 -0.85
C PRO A 267 46.71 26.38 -1.47
N VAL A 268 45.92 27.45 -1.44
CA VAL A 268 44.55 27.47 -1.99
C VAL A 268 44.52 27.02 -3.47
N SER A 269 45.56 27.33 -4.25
CA SER A 269 45.72 26.88 -5.63
C SER A 269 45.88 25.36 -5.75
N THR A 270 46.69 24.74 -4.88
CA THR A 270 46.90 23.30 -4.82
C THR A 270 45.64 22.56 -4.41
N VAL A 271 44.92 23.06 -3.40
CA VAL A 271 43.62 22.51 -2.97
C VAL A 271 42.61 22.59 -4.11
N ARG A 272 42.54 23.74 -4.80
CA ARG A 272 41.65 23.93 -5.95
C ARG A 272 41.99 22.98 -7.11
N GLN A 273 43.27 22.78 -7.39
CA GLN A 273 43.72 21.85 -8.42
C GLN A 273 43.42 20.40 -8.05
N LEU A 274 43.70 19.98 -6.80
CA LEU A 274 43.40 18.64 -6.32
C LEU A 274 41.90 18.33 -6.37
N ARG A 275 41.06 19.30 -5.95
CA ARG A 275 39.60 19.20 -6.06
C ARG A 275 39.15 19.02 -7.51
N LYS A 276 39.72 19.81 -8.44
CA LYS A 276 39.43 19.69 -9.87
C LYS A 276 39.84 18.31 -10.40
N THR A 277 41.06 17.88 -10.11
CA THR A 277 41.59 16.57 -10.54
C THR A 277 40.76 15.42 -9.99
N MET A 278 40.34 15.46 -8.73
CA MET A 278 39.45 14.45 -8.15
C MET A 278 38.12 14.39 -8.91
N ARG A 279 37.51 15.55 -9.17
CA ARG A 279 36.25 15.62 -9.92
C ARG A 279 36.37 15.06 -11.33
N ASP A 280 37.42 15.45 -12.05
CA ASP A 280 37.69 14.98 -13.40
C ASP A 280 37.96 13.46 -13.42
N SER A 281 38.68 12.95 -12.41
CA SER A 281 38.95 11.52 -12.26
C SER A 281 37.68 10.71 -11.96
N VAL A 282 36.87 11.16 -11.00
CA VAL A 282 35.58 10.52 -10.67
C VAL A 282 34.66 10.54 -11.89
N ARG A 283 34.58 11.66 -12.61
CA ARG A 283 33.81 11.76 -13.85
C ARG A 283 34.29 10.79 -14.91
N SER A 284 35.59 10.75 -15.18
CA SER A 284 36.19 9.85 -16.16
C SER A 284 35.91 8.38 -15.82
N TYR A 285 35.99 8.02 -14.55
CA TYR A 285 35.64 6.69 -14.08
C TYR A 285 34.15 6.38 -14.28
N LEU A 286 33.25 7.29 -13.91
CA LEU A 286 31.80 7.10 -14.10
C LEU A 286 31.40 6.99 -15.58
N GLN A 287 32.12 7.65 -16.48
CA GLN A 287 31.91 7.56 -17.93
C GLN A 287 32.35 6.22 -18.53
N THR A 288 33.44 5.63 -18.00
CA THR A 288 34.10 4.46 -18.60
C THR A 288 33.76 3.16 -17.87
N GLY A 289 33.84 3.13 -16.54
CA GLY A 289 33.61 1.96 -15.70
C GLY A 289 32.42 2.07 -14.74
N GLY A 290 31.70 3.21 -14.71
CA GLY A 290 30.56 3.41 -13.82
C GLY A 290 29.40 2.46 -14.09
N ALA A 291 29.18 2.10 -15.36
CA ALA A 291 28.15 1.15 -15.76
C ALA A 291 28.45 -0.25 -15.20
N ASP A 292 29.67 -0.74 -15.42
CA ASP A 292 30.13 -2.05 -14.93
C ASP A 292 30.11 -2.14 -13.41
N LEU A 293 30.44 -1.03 -12.71
CA LEU A 293 30.35 -0.96 -11.26
C LEU A 293 28.91 -1.12 -10.77
N ILE A 294 27.94 -0.42 -11.38
CA ILE A 294 26.54 -0.53 -10.99
C ILE A 294 25.99 -1.92 -11.34
N GLU A 295 26.36 -2.48 -12.48
CA GLU A 295 25.96 -3.84 -12.87
C GLU A 295 26.53 -4.89 -11.90
N GLY A 296 27.81 -4.78 -11.55
CA GLY A 296 28.46 -5.64 -10.55
C GLY A 296 27.81 -5.54 -9.17
N LEU A 297 27.49 -4.31 -8.72
CA LEU A 297 26.74 -4.10 -7.48
C LEU A 297 25.34 -4.70 -7.57
N SER A 298 24.63 -4.51 -8.69
CA SER A 298 23.30 -5.07 -8.90
C SER A 298 23.29 -6.58 -8.83
N ASN A 299 24.29 -7.24 -9.42
CA ASN A 299 24.43 -8.70 -9.39
C ASN A 299 24.83 -9.23 -8.01
N SER A 300 25.46 -8.41 -7.16
CA SER A 300 25.81 -8.78 -5.79
C SER A 300 24.62 -8.72 -4.81
N ILE A 301 23.53 -8.03 -5.20
CA ILE A 301 22.36 -7.83 -4.35
C ILE A 301 21.34 -8.95 -4.60
N ASN A 302 20.87 -9.59 -3.52
CA ASN A 302 19.70 -10.46 -3.59
C ASN A 302 18.42 -9.59 -3.64
N TRP A 303 17.94 -9.35 -4.85
CA TRP A 303 16.77 -8.50 -5.12
C TRP A 303 15.47 -9.04 -4.51
N GLU A 304 15.33 -10.35 -4.36
CA GLU A 304 14.16 -10.99 -3.77
C GLU A 304 14.07 -10.65 -2.27
N ASN A 305 15.17 -10.84 -1.54
CA ASN A 305 15.24 -10.46 -0.12
C ASN A 305 15.06 -8.95 0.07
N MET A 306 15.67 -8.14 -0.80
CA MET A 306 15.53 -6.67 -0.74
C MET A 306 14.07 -6.25 -0.97
N ALA A 307 13.39 -6.85 -1.94
CA ALA A 307 11.98 -6.59 -2.21
C ALA A 307 11.10 -6.97 -1.01
N VAL A 308 11.33 -8.13 -0.37
CA VAL A 308 10.61 -8.53 0.84
C VAL A 308 10.84 -7.51 1.98
N LEU A 309 12.08 -7.07 2.20
CA LEU A 309 12.38 -6.07 3.24
C LEU A 309 11.72 -4.72 2.97
N ILE A 310 11.71 -4.27 1.71
CA ILE A 310 11.04 -3.02 1.31
C ILE A 310 9.53 -3.13 1.53
N LEU A 311 8.90 -4.23 1.09
CA LEU A 311 7.46 -4.46 1.26
C LEU A 311 7.08 -4.47 2.74
N ARG A 312 7.81 -5.20 3.58
CA ARG A 312 7.59 -5.21 5.03
C ARG A 312 7.73 -3.82 5.65
N ARG A 313 8.79 -3.08 5.31
CA ARG A 313 8.98 -1.70 5.82
C ARG A 313 7.90 -0.73 5.38
N LEU A 314 7.39 -0.89 4.16
CA LEU A 314 6.28 -0.06 3.66
C LEU A 314 5.00 -0.39 4.41
N GLN A 315 4.71 -1.67 4.63
CA GLN A 315 3.53 -2.13 5.39
C GLN A 315 3.53 -1.62 6.84
N ASP A 316 4.66 -1.73 7.52
CA ASP A 316 4.79 -1.28 8.92
C ASP A 316 4.89 0.25 9.04
N SER A 317 4.94 0.96 7.91
CA SER A 317 5.03 2.42 7.92
C SER A 317 3.73 3.04 8.40
N SER A 318 3.82 3.79 9.48
CA SER A 318 2.72 4.61 9.99
C SER A 318 2.18 5.61 8.96
N ALA A 319 3.00 5.99 7.96
CA ALA A 319 2.57 6.85 6.87
C ALA A 319 1.57 6.15 5.94
N ILE A 320 1.74 4.85 5.66
CA ILE A 320 0.80 4.10 4.81
C ILE A 320 -0.51 3.90 5.56
N THR A 321 -0.46 3.38 6.79
CA THR A 321 -1.67 3.13 7.57
C THR A 321 -2.49 4.39 7.87
N SER A 322 -1.83 5.52 8.16
CA SER A 322 -2.51 6.81 8.37
C SER A 322 -3.10 7.40 7.08
N SER A 323 -2.43 7.21 5.94
CA SER A 323 -2.93 7.71 4.65
C SER A 323 -4.15 6.96 4.13
N LEU A 324 -4.36 5.69 4.53
CA LEU A 324 -5.56 4.92 4.15
C LEU A 324 -6.86 5.62 4.53
N GLY A 325 -6.90 6.28 5.70
CA GLY A 325 -8.07 7.04 6.14
C GLY A 325 -8.37 8.19 5.18
N LEU A 326 -7.35 9.00 4.87
CA LEU A 326 -7.48 10.13 3.94
C LEU A 326 -7.83 9.68 2.53
N VAL A 327 -7.15 8.65 2.00
CA VAL A 327 -7.43 8.09 0.68
C VAL A 327 -8.85 7.54 0.60
N SER A 328 -9.31 6.82 1.64
CA SER A 328 -10.68 6.31 1.67
C SER A 328 -11.73 7.41 1.65
N GLN A 329 -11.46 8.53 2.31
CA GLN A 329 -12.35 9.69 2.32
C GLN A 329 -12.41 10.38 0.94
N GLU A 330 -11.26 10.63 0.32
CA GLU A 330 -11.18 11.21 -1.02
C GLU A 330 -11.84 10.31 -2.07
N LEU A 331 -11.59 9.00 -2.02
CA LEU A 331 -12.24 8.05 -2.91
C LEU A 331 -13.75 7.99 -2.67
N ALA A 332 -14.21 8.06 -1.42
CA ALA A 332 -15.64 8.12 -1.12
C ALA A 332 -16.29 9.35 -1.76
N LEU A 333 -15.67 10.52 -1.64
CA LEU A 333 -16.17 11.76 -2.26
C LEU A 333 -16.19 11.69 -3.79
N ILE A 334 -15.16 11.11 -4.40
CA ILE A 334 -15.10 10.90 -5.85
C ILE A 334 -16.22 9.97 -6.29
N ILE A 335 -16.36 8.82 -5.63
CA ILE A 335 -17.39 7.83 -5.95
C ILE A 335 -18.78 8.44 -5.77
N GLU A 336 -19.02 9.20 -4.71
CA GLU A 336 -20.31 9.84 -4.47
C GLU A 336 -20.66 10.82 -5.61
N ARG A 337 -19.71 11.66 -6.01
CA ARG A 337 -19.89 12.60 -7.12
C ARG A 337 -20.13 11.91 -8.46
N TYR A 338 -19.41 10.83 -8.74
CA TYR A 338 -19.57 10.09 -9.99
C TYR A 338 -20.85 9.25 -10.00
N LEU A 339 -21.15 8.56 -8.91
CA LEU A 339 -22.38 7.78 -8.80
C LEU A 339 -23.58 8.69 -8.83
N GLU A 340 -23.60 9.85 -8.17
CA GLU A 340 -24.77 10.74 -8.25
C GLU A 340 -25.11 11.14 -9.68
N ARG A 341 -24.10 11.35 -10.53
CA ARG A 341 -24.29 11.69 -11.94
C ARG A 341 -24.88 10.54 -12.76
N ASP A 342 -24.46 9.31 -12.49
CA ASP A 342 -24.85 8.14 -13.28
C ASP A 342 -25.88 7.23 -12.57
N LEU A 343 -26.33 7.61 -11.36
CA LEU A 343 -27.23 6.85 -10.49
C LEU A 343 -28.55 6.55 -11.19
N GLU A 344 -29.10 7.56 -11.87
CA GLU A 344 -30.35 7.43 -12.62
C GLU A 344 -30.26 6.32 -13.68
N LYS A 345 -29.15 6.28 -14.43
CA LYS A 345 -28.92 5.24 -15.44
C LYS A 345 -28.75 3.86 -14.82
N ILE A 346 -28.02 3.78 -13.71
CA ILE A 346 -27.79 2.51 -12.99
C ILE A 346 -29.12 1.97 -12.46
N VAL A 347 -29.91 2.81 -11.77
CA VAL A 347 -31.22 2.41 -11.22
C VAL A 347 -32.18 1.99 -12.34
N ALA A 348 -32.21 2.72 -13.46
CA ALA A 348 -33.02 2.35 -14.62
C ALA A 348 -32.64 0.98 -15.21
N GLN A 349 -31.36 0.60 -15.18
CA GLN A 349 -30.91 -0.73 -15.62
C GLN A 349 -31.19 -1.83 -14.60
N VAL A 350 -31.16 -1.52 -13.31
CA VAL A 350 -31.36 -2.50 -12.22
C VAL A 350 -32.83 -2.87 -12.04
N ILE A 351 -33.77 -1.95 -12.26
CA ILE A 351 -35.22 -2.21 -12.08
C ILE A 351 -35.70 -3.45 -12.86
N PRO A 352 -35.43 -3.59 -14.18
CA PRO A 352 -35.84 -4.78 -14.94
C PRO A 352 -35.15 -6.06 -14.47
N ILE A 353 -33.91 -5.97 -13.97
CA ILE A 353 -33.12 -7.12 -13.51
C ILE A 353 -33.72 -7.70 -12.22
N LEU A 354 -34.19 -6.83 -11.32
CA LEU A 354 -34.78 -7.26 -10.05
C LEU A 354 -36.13 -7.97 -10.24
N ASN A 355 -36.86 -7.69 -11.33
CA ASN A 355 -38.12 -8.34 -11.71
C ASN A 355 -39.09 -8.46 -10.51
N ILE A 356 -39.23 -7.37 -9.75
CA ILE A 356 -39.91 -7.37 -8.45
C ILE A 356 -41.40 -7.67 -8.62
N ASP A 357 -41.98 -7.27 -9.75
CA ASP A 357 -43.35 -7.60 -10.12
C ASP A 357 -43.58 -9.11 -10.12
N GLN A 358 -42.70 -9.88 -10.76
CA GLN A 358 -42.83 -11.32 -10.77
C GLN A 358 -42.54 -11.95 -9.39
N VAL A 359 -41.62 -11.36 -8.61
CA VAL A 359 -41.36 -11.81 -7.23
C VAL A 359 -42.61 -11.67 -6.35
N ILE A 360 -43.31 -10.54 -6.44
CA ILE A 360 -44.57 -10.31 -5.70
C ILE A 360 -45.65 -11.28 -6.18
N ILE A 361 -45.82 -11.43 -7.50
CA ILE A 361 -46.83 -12.34 -8.06
C ILE A 361 -46.60 -13.78 -7.59
N ASN A 362 -45.36 -14.26 -7.72
CA ASN A 362 -44.98 -15.60 -7.28
C ASN A 362 -45.19 -15.77 -5.78
N ARG A 363 -44.87 -14.75 -4.96
CA ARG A 363 -45.04 -14.82 -3.51
C ARG A 363 -46.51 -14.87 -3.10
N VAL A 364 -47.37 -14.08 -3.73
CA VAL A 364 -48.82 -14.10 -3.47
C VAL A 364 -49.40 -15.44 -3.90
N ASN A 365 -49.03 -15.97 -5.07
CA ASN A 365 -49.52 -17.25 -5.57
C ASN A 365 -48.99 -18.47 -4.79
N ALA A 366 -47.79 -18.37 -4.22
CA ALA A 366 -47.23 -19.41 -3.36
C ALA A 366 -47.83 -19.41 -1.94
N THR A 367 -48.54 -18.35 -1.56
CA THR A 367 -49.24 -18.28 -0.27
C THR A 367 -50.42 -19.25 -0.28
N SER A 368 -50.55 -20.05 0.79
CA SER A 368 -51.65 -20.99 0.90
C SER A 368 -53.00 -20.26 0.98
N PRO A 369 -54.09 -20.83 0.43
CA PRO A 369 -55.42 -20.24 0.56
C PRO A 369 -55.84 -19.98 2.02
N GLU A 370 -55.39 -20.82 2.95
CA GLU A 370 -55.63 -20.69 4.39
C GLU A 370 -54.94 -19.46 5.00
N ASP A 371 -53.67 -19.23 4.65
CA ASP A 371 -52.91 -18.06 5.11
C ASP A 371 -53.48 -16.77 4.50
N LEU A 372 -53.94 -16.85 3.25
CA LEU A 372 -54.54 -15.71 2.54
C LEU A 372 -55.92 -15.35 3.10
N GLU A 373 -56.74 -16.35 3.50
CA GLU A 373 -57.96 -16.15 4.29
C GLU A 373 -57.64 -15.45 5.61
N THR A 374 -56.67 -15.99 6.37
CA THR A 374 -56.28 -15.45 7.69
C THR A 374 -55.81 -13.99 7.59
N ALA A 375 -55.00 -13.67 6.57
CA ALA A 375 -54.50 -12.32 6.34
C ALA A 375 -55.62 -11.32 5.99
N ILE A 376 -56.57 -11.73 5.14
CA ILE A 376 -57.69 -10.87 4.74
C ILE A 376 -58.68 -10.73 5.89
N GLU A 377 -59.05 -11.82 6.57
CA GLU A 377 -59.94 -11.77 7.74
C GLU A 377 -59.35 -10.87 8.84
N GLY A 378 -58.04 -10.89 9.06
CA GLY A 378 -57.37 -9.98 10.01
C GLY A 378 -57.63 -8.50 9.72
N ILE A 379 -57.91 -8.14 8.46
CA ILE A 379 -58.13 -6.75 8.02
C ILE A 379 -59.64 -6.43 7.97
N VAL A 380 -60.49 -7.35 7.46
CA VAL A 380 -61.90 -7.04 7.13
C VAL A 380 -62.94 -7.70 8.03
N LYS A 381 -62.55 -8.47 9.07
CA LYS A 381 -63.50 -9.21 9.92
C LYS A 381 -64.61 -8.34 10.53
N SER A 382 -64.29 -7.14 11.02
CA SER A 382 -65.28 -6.22 11.59
C SER A 382 -66.32 -5.79 10.55
N GLU A 383 -65.87 -5.48 9.34
CA GLU A 383 -66.71 -5.04 8.22
C GLU A 383 -67.62 -6.18 7.74
N LEU A 384 -67.05 -7.38 7.59
CA LEU A 384 -67.81 -8.57 7.20
C LEU A 384 -68.87 -8.94 8.24
N GLN A 385 -68.54 -8.87 9.53
CA GLN A 385 -69.49 -9.10 10.62
C GLN A 385 -70.63 -8.06 10.60
N GLY A 386 -70.35 -6.82 10.22
CA GLY A 386 -71.35 -5.78 10.00
C GLY A 386 -72.39 -6.17 8.96
N ILE A 387 -71.96 -6.76 7.83
CA ILE A 387 -72.85 -7.25 6.77
C ILE A 387 -73.73 -8.41 7.24
N VAL A 388 -73.18 -9.33 8.05
CA VAL A 388 -73.95 -10.43 8.65
C VAL A 388 -75.04 -9.89 9.59
N ASN A 389 -74.68 -8.95 10.47
CA ASN A 389 -75.61 -8.35 11.42
C ASN A 389 -76.72 -7.56 10.72
N LEU A 390 -76.38 -6.81 9.66
CA LEU A 390 -77.37 -6.12 8.82
C LEU A 390 -78.32 -7.10 8.12
N GLY A 391 -77.82 -8.23 7.64
CA GLY A 391 -78.64 -9.31 7.07
C GLY A 391 -79.63 -9.88 8.08
N GLY A 392 -79.20 -10.08 9.32
CA GLY A 392 -80.08 -10.48 10.42
C GLY A 392 -81.16 -9.44 10.72
N ILE A 393 -80.79 -8.16 10.83
CA ILE A 393 -81.74 -7.06 11.08
C ILE A 393 -82.77 -6.94 9.95
N LEU A 394 -82.33 -6.98 8.69
CA LEU A 394 -83.21 -6.98 7.52
C LEU A 394 -84.15 -8.18 7.52
N GLY A 395 -83.65 -9.37 7.88
CA GLY A 395 -84.46 -10.57 8.03
C GLY A 395 -85.58 -10.41 9.07
N VAL A 396 -85.28 -9.77 10.22
CA VAL A 396 -86.28 -9.44 11.25
C VAL A 396 -87.29 -8.42 10.72
N LEU A 397 -86.86 -7.40 10.00
CA LEU A 397 -87.74 -6.38 9.41
C LEU A 397 -88.69 -6.98 8.38
N VAL A 398 -88.18 -7.83 7.48
CA VAL A 398 -89.00 -8.52 6.46
C VAL A 398 -90.00 -9.47 7.12
N GLY A 399 -89.57 -10.27 8.10
CA GLY A 399 -90.48 -11.13 8.85
C GLY A 399 -91.49 -10.33 9.69
N GLY A 400 -91.11 -9.15 10.18
CA GLY A 400 -92.00 -8.20 10.84
C GLY A 400 -93.08 -7.65 9.89
N MET A 401 -92.69 -7.28 8.68
CA MET A 401 -93.63 -6.87 7.63
C MET A 401 -94.58 -8.02 7.24
N GLN A 402 -94.06 -9.25 7.16
CA GLN A 402 -94.85 -10.44 6.87
C GLN A 402 -95.88 -10.74 7.97
N THR A 403 -95.50 -10.48 9.22
CA THR A 403 -96.38 -10.55 10.39
C THR A 403 -97.48 -9.49 10.32
N LEU A 404 -97.13 -8.26 9.91
CA LEU A 404 -98.10 -7.17 9.74
C LEU A 404 -99.13 -7.49 8.65
N ILE A 405 -98.70 -8.10 7.54
CA ILE A 405 -99.58 -8.57 6.46
C ILE A 405 -100.50 -9.70 6.93
N LEU A 406 -100.00 -10.59 7.80
CA LEU A 406 -100.78 -11.66 8.45
C LEU A 406 -101.79 -11.13 9.49
N LEU A 407 -101.58 -9.93 10.03
CA LEU A 407 -102.50 -9.24 10.93
C LEU A 407 -103.59 -8.45 10.18
N LEU A 408 -103.30 -8.02 8.94
CA LEU A 408 -104.22 -7.26 8.08
C LEU A 408 -105.13 -8.15 7.20
N LYS A 409 -104.84 -9.46 7.13
CA LYS A 409 -105.70 -10.51 6.58
C LYS A 409 -106.51 -11.16 7.68
#